data_AF-A0A9E2M0F7-F1
#
_entry.id   AF-A0A9E2M0F7-F1
#
_cell.length_a   1.000
_cell.length_b   1.000
_cell.length_c   1.000
_cell.angle_alpha   90.00
_cell.angle_beta   90.00
_cell.angle_gamma   90.00
#
_symmetry.space_group_name_H-M   'P 1'
#
loop_
_entity.id
_entity.type
_entity.pdbx_description
1 polymer ?
#
loop_
_entity_poly.entity_id
_entity_poly.type
_entity_poly.pdbx_seq_one_letter_code
_entity_poly.pdbx_strand_id
1 'polypeptide(L)'
;MPRLNLLFLFIIFIALTISSCSPKEDAITTKDQLYVYLDTLEAKYEDACIATGLANWNLYAREGKPNLNAAKKKFATIFFDTLNRKIIEEWRAKSGSLADEMLTRRLELWSRGFIGGNVYADSQISALENNLQELITNFNFRFESNSITLAELANRLKTENNEKQRRKLWLTTSQLSGKAADDLVKLVKLRNEKAASLGFYNYYSLSLYLQSIREDWLLKNLNELEEKTRNKFKEFIESSKKKLKIKKFHAWDFDAALYRWATISDNNFPKDSIFNILHRFHRNIGFKVDSLPVKEIIKDIPFGGLNIGIQIPGDSRLIINPINGKRFYNIAFHEYGHALQAVHTKVNYPILKGYKWIPGVSSGAYSEGVAEMQTEFVDDYEWLKAFTSASQDEIERYIASRTFS
;
A
#
# COMPACT_ATOMS: atom_id res chain seq x y z
N MET A 1 -89.80 3.88 35.92
CA MET A 1 -89.45 3.38 37.27
C MET A 1 -88.96 1.94 37.12
N PRO A 2 -87.99 1.41 37.89
CA PRO A 2 -87.10 2.00 38.90
C PRO A 2 -85.59 1.72 38.62
N ARG A 3 -84.77 2.00 39.65
CA ARG A 3 -83.31 2.11 39.71
C ARG A 3 -82.57 0.79 40.03
N LEU A 4 -81.26 0.80 39.71
CA LEU A 4 -80.08 0.24 40.41
C LEU A 4 -80.03 -1.25 40.81
N ASN A 5 -78.97 -1.94 40.37
CA ASN A 5 -77.85 -2.27 41.28
C ASN A 5 -76.54 -2.65 40.56
N LEU A 6 -75.45 -2.20 41.20
CA LEU A 6 -74.01 -2.41 41.01
C LEU A 6 -73.62 -3.91 40.91
N LEU A 7 -72.54 -4.25 40.19
CA LEU A 7 -71.20 -4.64 40.72
C LEU A 7 -70.39 -5.56 39.77
N PHE A 8 -69.07 -5.30 39.70
CA PHE A 8 -67.93 -6.11 39.22
C PHE A 8 -67.62 -6.27 37.72
N LEU A 9 -66.70 -5.40 37.25
CA LEU A 9 -65.80 -5.64 36.12
C LEU A 9 -64.59 -6.47 36.62
N PHE A 10 -64.35 -7.65 36.05
CA PHE A 10 -63.09 -8.39 36.20
C PHE A 10 -62.39 -8.41 34.83
N ILE A 11 -61.42 -7.53 34.63
CA ILE A 11 -60.51 -7.60 33.47
C ILE A 11 -59.30 -8.42 33.91
N ILE A 12 -59.21 -9.66 33.43
CA ILE A 12 -58.02 -10.49 33.59
C ILE A 12 -57.03 -10.07 32.48
N PHE A 13 -56.00 -9.32 32.85
CA PHE A 13 -54.82 -9.11 32.03
C PHE A 13 -53.93 -10.37 32.13
N ILE A 14 -53.96 -11.24 31.12
CA ILE A 14 -52.93 -12.27 30.96
C ILE A 14 -51.71 -11.61 30.33
N ALA A 15 -50.73 -11.29 31.16
CA ALA A 15 -49.39 -10.91 30.72
C ALA A 15 -48.70 -12.15 30.12
N LEU A 16 -48.71 -12.25 28.79
CA LEU A 16 -47.84 -13.14 28.05
C LEU A 16 -46.40 -12.62 28.19
N THR A 17 -45.68 -13.17 29.16
CA THR A 17 -44.23 -13.03 29.28
C THR A 17 -43.58 -13.80 28.13
N ILE A 18 -43.39 -13.11 27.00
CA ILE A 18 -42.51 -13.58 25.94
C ILE A 18 -41.09 -13.48 26.51
N SER A 19 -40.63 -14.55 27.15
CA SER A 19 -39.21 -14.75 27.42
C SER A 19 -38.51 -14.87 26.07
N SER A 20 -37.94 -13.75 25.59
CA SER A 20 -36.95 -13.79 24.53
C SER A 20 -35.71 -14.49 25.08
N CYS A 21 -35.63 -15.81 24.89
CA CYS A 21 -34.33 -16.47 24.89
C CYS A 21 -33.58 -15.99 23.65
N SER A 22 -32.92 -14.84 23.77
CA SER A 22 -31.72 -14.59 22.97
C SER A 22 -30.75 -15.74 23.29
N PRO A 23 -30.08 -16.36 22.29
CA PRO A 23 -29.01 -17.30 22.59
C PRO A 23 -28.04 -16.58 23.53
N LYS A 24 -27.74 -17.18 24.69
CA LYS A 24 -26.60 -16.72 25.49
C LYS A 24 -25.38 -16.89 24.57
N GLU A 25 -24.83 -15.77 24.11
CA GLU A 25 -23.48 -15.76 23.57
C GLU A 25 -22.58 -16.40 24.63
N ASP A 26 -22.00 -17.55 24.31
CA ASP A 26 -21.08 -18.22 25.21
C ASP A 26 -19.91 -17.27 25.47
N ALA A 27 -19.86 -16.73 26.69
CA ALA A 27 -18.82 -15.80 27.09
C ALA A 27 -17.45 -16.46 26.89
N ILE A 28 -16.57 -15.80 26.13
CA ILE A 28 -15.19 -16.24 25.94
C ILE A 28 -14.48 -16.03 27.27
N THR A 29 -14.23 -17.12 28.00
CA THR A 29 -13.67 -17.10 29.36
C THR A 29 -12.28 -17.70 29.44
N THR A 30 -11.87 -18.48 28.43
CA THR A 30 -10.57 -19.17 28.37
C THR A 30 -9.73 -18.75 27.16
N LYS A 31 -8.42 -19.02 27.21
CA LYS A 31 -7.52 -18.79 26.07
C LYS A 31 -7.88 -19.63 24.85
N ASP A 32 -8.25 -20.89 25.06
CA ASP A 32 -8.59 -21.80 23.94
C ASP A 32 -9.84 -21.32 23.21
N GLN A 33 -10.86 -20.86 23.95
CA GLN A 33 -12.03 -20.21 23.35
C GLN A 33 -11.63 -18.92 22.60
N LEU A 34 -10.69 -18.13 23.13
CA LEU A 34 -10.20 -16.95 22.45
C LEU A 34 -9.46 -17.29 21.15
N TYR A 35 -8.63 -18.34 21.13
CA TYR A 35 -7.99 -18.83 19.90
C TYR A 35 -9.03 -19.18 18.84
N VAL A 36 -10.01 -20.03 19.17
CA VAL A 36 -11.08 -20.44 18.24
C VAL A 36 -11.85 -19.23 17.71
N TYR A 37 -12.13 -18.26 18.59
CA TYR A 37 -12.81 -17.03 18.21
C TYR A 37 -11.97 -16.17 17.26
N LEU A 38 -10.70 -15.94 17.58
CA LEU A 38 -9.78 -15.18 16.74
C LEU A 38 -9.55 -15.87 15.39
N ASP A 39 -9.41 -17.20 15.37
CA ASP A 39 -9.22 -17.97 14.14
C ASP A 39 -10.44 -17.81 13.20
N THR A 40 -11.65 -17.84 13.77
CA THR A 40 -12.89 -17.60 13.01
C THR A 40 -12.98 -16.17 12.48
N LEU A 41 -12.62 -15.18 13.31
CA LEU A 41 -12.62 -13.77 12.91
C LEU A 41 -11.55 -13.49 11.83
N GLU A 42 -10.38 -14.10 11.97
CA GLU A 42 -9.26 -13.92 11.06
C GLU A 42 -9.48 -14.63 9.72
N ALA A 43 -10.20 -15.75 9.68
CA ALA A 43 -10.64 -16.35 8.43
C ALA A 43 -11.55 -15.40 7.62
N LYS A 44 -12.52 -14.74 8.29
CA LYS A 44 -13.37 -13.71 7.65
C LYS A 44 -12.54 -12.52 7.17
N TYR A 45 -11.54 -12.12 7.95
CA TYR A 45 -10.61 -11.06 7.57
C TYR A 45 -9.77 -11.42 6.35
N GLU A 46 -9.22 -12.62 6.30
CA GLU A 46 -8.47 -13.13 5.15
C GLU A 46 -9.34 -13.14 3.89
N ASP A 47 -10.58 -13.61 3.99
CA ASP A 47 -11.55 -13.58 2.88
C ASP A 47 -11.81 -12.15 2.37
N ALA A 48 -11.89 -11.17 3.28
CA ALA A 48 -12.03 -9.76 2.91
C ALA A 48 -10.76 -9.21 2.24
N CYS A 49 -9.58 -9.62 2.71
CA CYS A 49 -8.30 -9.28 2.09
C CYS A 49 -8.15 -9.87 0.69
N ILE A 50 -8.46 -11.15 0.50
CA ILE A 50 -8.42 -11.83 -0.80
C ILE A 50 -9.38 -11.15 -1.78
N ALA A 51 -10.62 -10.89 -1.37
CA ALA A 51 -11.60 -10.21 -2.21
C ALA A 51 -11.14 -8.81 -2.64
N THR A 52 -10.50 -8.06 -1.73
CA THR A 52 -9.96 -6.72 -2.02
C THR A 52 -8.74 -6.80 -2.93
N GLY A 53 -7.87 -7.78 -2.72
CA GLY A 53 -6.73 -8.03 -3.61
C GLY A 53 -7.15 -8.38 -5.03
N LEU A 54 -8.12 -9.28 -5.18
CA LEU A 54 -8.66 -9.65 -6.50
C LEU A 54 -9.36 -8.47 -7.17
N ALA A 55 -10.13 -7.66 -6.43
CA ALA A 55 -10.78 -6.49 -7.01
C ALA A 55 -9.77 -5.45 -7.52
N ASN A 56 -8.69 -5.20 -6.76
CA ASN A 56 -7.59 -4.33 -7.19
C ASN A 56 -6.82 -4.93 -8.37
N TRP A 57 -6.51 -6.22 -8.33
CA TRP A 57 -5.87 -6.90 -9.45
C TRP A 57 -6.71 -6.77 -10.72
N ASN A 58 -8.01 -7.02 -10.65
CA ASN A 58 -8.90 -6.88 -11.79
C ASN A 58 -8.97 -5.44 -12.33
N LEU A 59 -8.87 -4.43 -11.46
CA LEU A 59 -8.83 -3.03 -11.90
C LEU A 59 -7.57 -2.76 -12.73
N TYR A 60 -6.39 -3.13 -12.21
CA TYR A 60 -5.12 -2.80 -12.85
C TYR A 60 -4.74 -3.76 -13.99
N ALA A 61 -4.84 -5.06 -13.74
CA ALA A 61 -4.54 -6.10 -14.73
C ALA A 61 -5.61 -6.20 -15.83
N ARG A 62 -6.82 -5.66 -15.61
CA ARG A 62 -7.98 -5.78 -16.52
C ARG A 62 -8.33 -7.23 -16.88
N GLU A 63 -8.18 -8.15 -15.93
CA GLU A 63 -8.46 -9.59 -16.10
C GLU A 63 -9.85 -10.01 -15.59
N GLY A 64 -10.64 -9.05 -15.09
CA GLY A 64 -11.98 -9.31 -14.58
C GLY A 64 -12.72 -8.03 -14.24
N LYS A 65 -13.92 -8.15 -13.67
CA LYS A 65 -14.67 -6.99 -13.19
C LYS A 65 -14.10 -6.49 -11.85
N PRO A 66 -13.63 -5.24 -11.75
CA PRO A 66 -13.25 -4.67 -10.46
C PRO A 66 -14.53 -4.35 -9.68
N ASN A 67 -14.73 -4.99 -8.52
CA ASN A 67 -15.82 -4.63 -7.60
C ASN A 67 -15.25 -4.18 -6.25
N LEU A 68 -14.56 -3.04 -6.26
CA LEU A 68 -13.89 -2.48 -5.08
C LEU A 68 -14.87 -2.17 -3.94
N ASN A 69 -16.07 -1.68 -4.28
CA ASN A 69 -17.10 -1.35 -3.29
C ASN A 69 -17.59 -2.60 -2.54
N ALA A 70 -17.90 -3.69 -3.25
CA ALA A 70 -18.30 -4.94 -2.59
C ALA A 70 -17.17 -5.55 -1.75
N ALA A 71 -15.93 -5.46 -2.24
CA ALA A 71 -14.78 -5.95 -1.49
C ALA A 71 -14.58 -5.18 -0.17
N LYS A 72 -14.60 -3.84 -0.19
CA LYS A 72 -14.47 -3.02 1.03
C LYS A 72 -15.64 -3.18 2.00
N LYS A 73 -16.85 -3.48 1.53
CA LYS A 73 -18.00 -3.80 2.42
C LYS A 73 -17.75 -5.00 3.32
N LYS A 74 -16.93 -5.99 2.90
CA LYS A 74 -16.58 -7.12 3.77
C LYS A 74 -15.81 -6.66 5.02
N PHE A 75 -14.91 -5.68 4.89
CA PHE A 75 -14.24 -5.10 6.04
C PHE A 75 -15.20 -4.37 6.98
N ALA A 76 -16.22 -3.69 6.46
CA ALA A 76 -17.21 -3.02 7.29
C ALA A 76 -17.96 -4.00 8.21
N THR A 77 -18.27 -5.21 7.72
CA THR A 77 -18.90 -6.27 8.55
C THR A 77 -18.03 -6.77 9.69
N ILE A 78 -16.72 -6.56 9.62
CA ILE A 78 -15.75 -6.99 10.63
C ILE A 78 -15.50 -5.84 11.61
N PHE A 79 -15.15 -4.66 11.10
CA PHE A 79 -14.66 -3.54 11.93
C PHE A 79 -15.75 -2.66 12.54
N PHE A 80 -16.99 -2.73 12.05
CA PHE A 80 -18.14 -2.08 12.69
C PHE A 80 -18.94 -3.00 13.61
N ASP A 81 -18.53 -4.26 13.73
CA ASP A 81 -19.08 -5.16 14.74
C ASP A 81 -18.56 -4.77 16.13
N THR A 82 -19.46 -4.24 16.95
CA THR A 82 -19.15 -3.75 18.29
C THR A 82 -18.82 -4.87 19.26
N LEU A 83 -19.35 -6.09 19.04
CA LEU A 83 -19.04 -7.25 19.85
C LEU A 83 -17.59 -7.68 19.61
N ASN A 84 -17.17 -7.74 18.33
CA ASN A 84 -15.78 -8.09 18.01
C ASN A 84 -14.80 -7.11 18.66
N ARG A 85 -15.07 -5.80 18.54
CA ARG A 85 -14.25 -4.78 19.19
C ARG A 85 -14.22 -4.95 20.71
N LYS A 86 -15.37 -5.17 21.34
CA LYS A 86 -15.49 -5.32 22.79
C LYS A 86 -14.65 -6.49 23.31
N ILE A 87 -14.80 -7.67 22.70
CA ILE A 87 -14.05 -8.88 23.07
C ILE A 87 -12.55 -8.62 22.97
N ILE A 88 -12.09 -8.03 21.86
CA ILE A 88 -10.68 -7.75 21.63
C ILE A 88 -10.11 -6.79 22.68
N GLU A 89 -10.78 -5.68 22.96
CA GLU A 89 -10.29 -4.71 23.95
C GLU A 89 -10.30 -5.27 25.38
N GLU A 90 -11.33 -6.05 25.76
CA GLU A 90 -11.40 -6.72 27.06
C GLU A 90 -10.25 -7.71 27.27
N TRP A 91 -9.95 -8.54 26.26
CA TRP A 91 -8.83 -9.49 26.33
C TRP A 91 -7.47 -8.81 26.23
N ARG A 92 -7.37 -7.75 25.43
CA ARG A 92 -6.15 -6.95 25.30
C ARG A 92 -5.77 -6.26 26.61
N ALA A 93 -6.74 -5.71 27.35
CA ALA A 93 -6.51 -5.05 28.63
C ALA A 93 -5.87 -5.98 29.69
N LYS A 94 -6.13 -7.30 29.60
CA LYS A 94 -5.53 -8.33 30.46
C LYS A 94 -4.41 -9.13 29.78
N SER A 95 -3.95 -8.74 28.59
CA SER A 95 -2.99 -9.50 27.78
C SER A 95 -1.67 -9.81 28.49
N GLY A 96 -1.17 -8.89 29.33
CA GLY A 96 0.02 -9.12 30.14
C GLY A 96 -0.10 -10.27 31.14
N SER A 97 -1.32 -10.59 31.58
CA SER A 97 -1.61 -11.74 32.46
C SER A 97 -1.82 -13.06 31.69
N LEU A 98 -1.88 -13.00 30.35
CA LEU A 98 -2.08 -14.20 29.54
C LEU A 98 -0.80 -15.04 29.47
N ALA A 99 0.41 -14.51 29.63
CA ALA A 99 1.64 -15.27 29.41
C ALA A 99 1.62 -16.03 28.05
N ASP A 100 1.08 -15.39 27.02
CA ASP A 100 0.99 -15.90 25.64
C ASP A 100 1.30 -14.73 24.69
N GLU A 101 2.53 -14.70 24.18
CA GLU A 101 3.01 -13.63 23.30
C GLU A 101 2.26 -13.59 21.96
N MET A 102 1.82 -14.75 21.47
CA MET A 102 1.10 -14.87 20.21
C MET A 102 -0.29 -14.24 20.32
N LEU A 103 -1.07 -14.60 21.33
CA LEU A 103 -2.36 -13.96 21.61
C LEU A 103 -2.20 -12.47 21.87
N THR A 104 -1.20 -12.08 22.67
CA THR A 104 -0.91 -10.66 22.94
C THR A 104 -0.68 -9.90 21.65
N ARG A 105 0.12 -10.44 20.72
CA ARG A 105 0.40 -9.81 19.44
C ARG A 105 -0.84 -9.74 18.53
N ARG A 106 -1.64 -10.82 18.45
CA ARG A 106 -2.90 -10.84 17.68
C ARG A 106 -3.88 -9.79 18.20
N LEU A 107 -4.10 -9.73 19.52
CA LEU A 107 -5.00 -8.76 20.16
C LEU A 107 -4.54 -7.31 19.92
N GLU A 108 -3.25 -7.05 20.03
CA GLU A 108 -2.68 -5.72 19.78
C GLU A 108 -2.86 -5.27 18.32
N LEU A 109 -2.68 -6.18 17.35
CA LEU A 109 -2.93 -5.87 15.95
C LEU A 109 -4.41 -5.71 15.63
N TRP A 110 -5.28 -6.53 16.23
CA TRP A 110 -6.73 -6.38 16.09
C TRP A 110 -7.21 -5.04 16.64
N SER A 111 -6.73 -4.61 17.81
CA SER A 111 -7.06 -3.31 18.38
C SER A 111 -6.69 -2.15 17.42
N ARG A 112 -5.46 -2.14 16.88
CA ARG A 112 -5.08 -1.18 15.83
C ARG A 112 -5.91 -1.35 14.55
N GLY A 113 -6.21 -2.59 14.18
CA GLY A 113 -7.05 -2.94 13.04
C GLY A 113 -8.45 -2.35 13.15
N PHE A 114 -9.07 -2.32 14.33
CA PHE A 114 -10.35 -1.64 14.55
C PHE A 114 -10.24 -0.12 14.36
N ILE A 115 -9.15 0.51 14.79
CA ILE A 115 -8.92 1.93 14.58
C ILE A 115 -8.79 2.23 13.08
N GLY A 116 -7.95 1.49 12.36
CA GLY A 116 -7.81 1.62 10.91
C GLY A 116 -9.12 1.31 10.18
N GLY A 117 -9.76 0.19 10.51
CA GLY A 117 -11.02 -0.26 9.92
C GLY A 117 -12.14 0.78 10.06
N ASN A 118 -12.21 1.53 11.17
CA ASN A 118 -13.19 2.60 11.34
C ASN A 118 -13.05 3.76 10.33
N VAL A 119 -11.86 3.92 9.73
CA VAL A 119 -11.59 4.90 8.68
C VAL A 119 -11.75 4.25 7.30
N TYR A 120 -11.02 3.17 7.03
CA TYR A 120 -10.89 2.61 5.68
C TYR A 120 -12.06 1.73 5.25
N ALA A 121 -12.90 1.27 6.18
CA ALA A 121 -14.14 0.57 5.89
C ALA A 121 -15.39 1.48 5.94
N ASP A 122 -15.24 2.76 6.29
CA ASP A 122 -16.33 3.73 6.22
C ASP A 122 -16.81 3.88 4.77
N SER A 123 -18.12 3.79 4.56
CA SER A 123 -18.70 3.75 3.21
C SER A 123 -18.46 5.04 2.41
N GLN A 124 -18.42 6.20 3.06
CA GLN A 124 -18.21 7.47 2.37
C GLN A 124 -16.74 7.64 1.97
N ILE A 125 -15.84 7.32 2.90
CA ILE A 125 -14.38 7.36 2.65
C ILE A 125 -14.01 6.34 1.57
N SER A 126 -14.44 5.08 1.73
CA SER A 126 -14.11 4.00 0.80
C SER A 126 -14.65 4.24 -0.61
N ALA A 127 -15.87 4.76 -0.77
CA ALA A 127 -16.41 5.09 -2.08
C ALA A 127 -15.63 6.21 -2.76
N LEU A 128 -15.25 7.25 -2.02
CA LEU A 128 -14.48 8.37 -2.56
C LEU A 128 -13.05 7.95 -2.94
N GLU A 129 -12.41 7.11 -2.13
CA GLU A 129 -11.13 6.49 -2.46
C GLU A 129 -11.22 5.67 -3.75
N ASN A 130 -12.26 4.84 -3.89
CA ASN A 130 -12.45 4.00 -5.07
C ASN A 130 -12.68 4.85 -6.33
N ASN A 131 -13.49 5.92 -6.25
CA ASN A 131 -13.71 6.84 -7.35
C ASN A 131 -12.41 7.56 -7.77
N LEU A 132 -11.62 8.03 -6.81
CA LEU A 132 -10.30 8.64 -7.07
C LEU A 132 -9.35 7.62 -7.71
N GLN A 133 -9.34 6.38 -7.21
CA GLN A 133 -8.51 5.31 -7.75
C GLN A 133 -8.89 4.96 -9.20
N GLU A 134 -10.19 4.88 -9.50
CA GLU A 134 -10.69 4.66 -10.86
C GLU A 134 -10.36 5.84 -11.79
N LEU A 135 -10.51 7.08 -11.31
CA LEU A 135 -10.12 8.29 -12.04
C LEU A 135 -8.63 8.24 -12.40
N ILE A 136 -7.75 8.00 -11.43
CA ILE A 136 -6.29 7.93 -11.63
C ILE A 136 -5.93 6.81 -12.60
N THR A 137 -6.54 5.64 -12.45
CA THR A 137 -6.22 4.45 -13.26
C THR A 137 -6.61 4.63 -14.73
N ASN A 138 -7.71 5.32 -14.99
CA ASN A 138 -8.24 5.50 -16.34
C ASN A 138 -7.88 6.88 -16.94
N PHE A 139 -7.07 7.67 -16.24
CA PHE A 139 -6.74 9.03 -16.69
C PHE A 139 -5.83 9.02 -17.90
N ASN A 140 -6.26 9.68 -18.98
CA ASN A 140 -5.43 9.93 -20.15
C ASN A 140 -5.06 11.41 -20.19
N PHE A 141 -3.76 11.69 -20.15
CA PHE A 141 -3.26 13.05 -20.26
C PHE A 141 -3.30 13.50 -21.72
N ARG A 142 -3.45 14.81 -21.93
CA ARG A 142 -3.29 15.42 -23.25
C ARG A 142 -2.02 16.23 -23.29
N PHE A 143 -1.09 15.86 -24.17
CA PHE A 143 0.09 16.65 -24.46
C PHE A 143 0.04 17.05 -25.93
N GLU A 144 -0.15 18.35 -26.17
CA GLU A 144 -0.39 18.90 -27.51
C GLU A 144 -1.67 18.31 -28.12
N SER A 145 -1.59 17.77 -29.33
CA SER A 145 -2.72 17.11 -30.01
C SER A 145 -2.87 15.63 -29.65
N ASN A 146 -1.98 15.06 -28.83
CA ASN A 146 -1.90 13.62 -28.60
C ASN A 146 -2.31 13.22 -27.18
N SER A 147 -2.89 12.03 -27.06
CA SER A 147 -3.06 11.34 -25.77
C SER A 147 -1.71 10.79 -25.31
N ILE A 148 -1.44 10.85 -24.00
CA ILE A 148 -0.23 10.32 -23.41
C ILE A 148 -0.54 9.71 -22.03
N THR A 149 0.08 8.58 -21.72
CA THR A 149 0.00 7.93 -20.40
C THR A 149 0.93 8.61 -19.40
N LEU A 150 0.76 8.35 -18.10
CA LEU A 150 1.67 8.87 -17.08
C LEU A 150 3.10 8.30 -17.23
N ALA A 151 3.21 7.03 -17.62
CA ALA A 151 4.48 6.36 -17.82
C ALA A 151 5.26 6.97 -19.00
N GLU A 152 4.58 7.20 -20.13
CA GLU A 152 5.17 7.88 -21.29
C GLU A 152 5.55 9.33 -20.97
N LEU A 153 4.72 10.04 -20.21
CA LEU A 153 4.99 11.40 -19.77
C LEU A 153 6.27 11.47 -18.93
N ALA A 154 6.42 10.58 -17.94
CA ALA A 154 7.62 10.47 -17.13
C ALA A 154 8.86 10.09 -17.95
N ASN A 155 8.71 9.17 -18.91
CA ASN A 155 9.80 8.76 -19.80
C ASN A 155 10.25 9.90 -20.74
N ARG A 156 9.31 10.70 -21.26
CA ARG A 156 9.64 11.90 -22.06
C ARG A 156 10.31 12.97 -21.21
N LEU A 157 9.79 13.24 -20.00
CA LEU A 157 10.31 14.30 -19.12
C LEU A 157 11.79 14.09 -18.78
N LYS A 158 12.21 12.84 -18.50
CA LYS A 158 13.61 12.52 -18.18
C LYS A 158 14.56 12.69 -19.38
N THR A 159 14.11 12.40 -20.62
CA THR A 159 14.98 12.44 -21.81
C THR A 159 14.97 13.79 -22.53
N GLU A 160 13.96 14.64 -22.30
CA GLU A 160 13.78 15.90 -23.01
C GLU A 160 14.90 16.92 -22.71
N ASN A 161 15.55 17.39 -23.78
CA ASN A 161 16.67 18.33 -23.72
C ASN A 161 16.19 19.79 -23.66
N ASN A 162 15.05 20.10 -24.28
CA ASN A 162 14.52 21.44 -24.35
C ASN A 162 13.79 21.81 -23.05
N GLU A 163 14.30 22.83 -22.36
CA GLU A 163 13.74 23.33 -21.09
C GLU A 163 12.25 23.71 -21.20
N LYS A 164 11.85 24.38 -22.29
CA LYS A 164 10.45 24.79 -22.50
C LYS A 164 9.54 23.58 -22.65
N GLN A 165 10.01 22.52 -23.33
CA GLN A 165 9.27 21.27 -23.48
C GLN A 165 9.23 20.48 -22.17
N ARG A 166 10.34 20.39 -21.42
CA ARG A 166 10.34 19.79 -20.06
C ARG A 166 9.30 20.46 -19.17
N ARG A 167 9.27 21.79 -19.14
CA ARG A 167 8.27 22.55 -18.38
C ARG A 167 6.83 22.19 -18.80
N LYS A 168 6.55 22.11 -20.11
CA LYS A 168 5.22 21.76 -20.63
C LYS A 168 4.82 20.33 -20.25
N LEU A 169 5.74 19.37 -20.35
CA LEU A 169 5.54 17.99 -19.93
C LEU A 169 5.24 17.91 -18.43
N TRP A 170 6.06 18.57 -17.61
CA TRP A 170 5.86 18.61 -16.15
C TRP A 170 4.49 19.19 -15.77
N LEU A 171 4.09 20.31 -16.38
CA LEU A 171 2.79 20.95 -16.15
C LEU A 171 1.61 20.09 -16.62
N THR A 172 1.81 19.13 -17.54
CA THR A 172 0.74 18.24 -18.01
C THR A 172 0.21 17.36 -16.89
N THR A 173 1.05 17.01 -15.91
CA THR A 173 0.64 16.23 -14.72
C THR A 173 -0.49 16.91 -13.93
N SER A 174 -0.57 18.25 -13.98
CA SER A 174 -1.61 19.02 -13.27
C SER A 174 -3.03 18.80 -13.81
N GLN A 175 -3.20 18.22 -15.01
CA GLN A 175 -4.52 17.88 -15.55
C GLN A 175 -5.26 16.88 -14.66
N LEU A 176 -4.55 15.87 -14.14
CA LEU A 176 -5.11 14.91 -13.20
C LEU A 176 -5.44 15.60 -11.87
N SER A 177 -4.50 16.41 -11.34
CA SER A 177 -4.71 17.14 -10.09
C SER A 177 -5.93 18.05 -10.16
N GLY A 178 -6.14 18.77 -11.28
CA GLY A 178 -7.31 19.62 -11.47
C GLY A 178 -8.63 18.86 -11.51
N LYS A 179 -8.63 17.58 -11.91
CA LYS A 179 -9.82 16.71 -11.89
C LYS A 179 -10.05 16.04 -10.55
N ALA A 180 -9.00 15.74 -9.81
CA ALA A 180 -9.05 15.03 -8.54
C ALA A 180 -9.12 15.95 -7.30
N ALA A 181 -8.83 17.25 -7.45
CA ALA A 181 -8.62 18.18 -6.33
C ALA A 181 -9.79 18.22 -5.34
N ASP A 182 -11.01 18.44 -5.81
CA ASP A 182 -12.18 18.61 -4.94
C ASP A 182 -12.49 17.32 -4.16
N ASP A 183 -12.43 16.17 -4.83
CA ASP A 183 -12.62 14.86 -4.22
C ASP A 183 -11.49 14.53 -3.24
N LEU A 184 -10.25 14.89 -3.54
CA LEU A 184 -9.13 14.71 -2.62
C LEU A 184 -9.28 15.57 -1.36
N VAL A 185 -9.67 16.85 -1.50
CA VAL A 185 -9.93 17.74 -0.36
C VAL A 185 -11.08 17.19 0.49
N LYS A 186 -12.15 16.70 -0.14
CA LYS A 186 -13.26 16.05 0.56
C LYS A 186 -12.81 14.81 1.31
N LEU A 187 -11.96 13.97 0.71
CA LEU A 187 -11.40 12.77 1.36
C LEU A 187 -10.56 13.13 2.58
N VAL A 188 -9.73 14.17 2.48
CA VAL A 188 -8.93 14.67 3.60
C VAL A 188 -9.81 15.13 4.76
N LYS A 189 -10.89 15.89 4.49
CA LYS A 189 -11.84 16.34 5.51
C LYS A 189 -12.53 15.18 6.21
N LEU A 190 -13.08 14.23 5.46
CA LEU A 190 -13.75 13.05 6.02
C LEU A 190 -12.82 12.22 6.90
N ARG A 191 -11.57 12.01 6.46
CA ARG A 191 -10.56 11.28 7.24
C ARG A 191 -10.17 12.03 8.52
N ASN A 192 -10.06 13.36 8.48
CA ASN A 192 -9.80 14.17 9.66
C ASN A 192 -10.97 14.13 10.65
N GLU A 193 -12.21 14.25 10.18
CA GLU A 193 -13.42 14.13 11.00
C GLU A 193 -13.47 12.75 11.68
N LYS A 194 -13.17 11.68 10.94
CA LYS A 194 -13.11 10.33 11.50
C LYS A 194 -11.98 10.19 12.52
N ALA A 195 -10.79 10.70 12.23
CA ALA A 195 -9.67 10.67 13.17
C ALA A 195 -9.99 11.40 14.48
N ALA A 196 -10.63 12.58 14.40
CA ALA A 196 -11.10 13.33 15.57
C ALA A 196 -12.10 12.53 16.40
N SER A 197 -13.05 11.84 15.75
CA SER A 197 -14.01 10.96 16.46
C SER A 197 -13.35 9.77 17.17
N LEU A 198 -12.14 9.40 16.78
CA LEU A 198 -11.34 8.33 17.37
C LEU A 198 -10.32 8.85 18.41
N GLY A 199 -10.36 10.15 18.74
CA GLY A 199 -9.49 10.77 19.73
C GLY A 199 -8.12 11.23 19.21
N PHE A 200 -7.92 11.28 17.89
CA PHE A 200 -6.69 11.80 17.28
C PHE A 200 -6.87 13.25 16.84
N TYR A 201 -5.80 14.05 16.91
CA TYR A 201 -5.85 15.46 16.50
C TYR A 201 -6.25 15.64 15.02
N ASN A 202 -5.71 14.79 14.14
CA ASN A 202 -6.05 14.73 12.73
C ASN A 202 -5.68 13.36 12.14
N TYR A 203 -5.98 13.17 10.85
CA TYR A 203 -5.68 11.93 10.14
C TYR A 203 -4.18 11.65 10.02
N TYR A 204 -3.33 12.67 9.95
CA TYR A 204 -1.88 12.49 9.90
C TYR A 204 -1.37 11.84 11.20
N SER A 205 -1.81 12.33 12.37
CA SER A 205 -1.46 11.72 13.66
C SER A 205 -1.99 10.29 13.79
N LEU A 206 -3.23 10.03 13.33
CA LEU A 206 -3.80 8.67 13.28
C LEU A 206 -2.99 7.75 12.37
N SER A 207 -2.57 8.22 11.19
CA SER A 207 -1.81 7.43 10.22
C SER A 207 -0.43 7.03 10.77
N LEU A 208 0.27 7.95 11.44
CA LEU A 208 1.54 7.64 12.10
C LEU A 208 1.36 6.60 13.21
N TYR A 209 0.33 6.75 14.03
CA TYR A 209 0.01 5.78 15.08
C TYR A 209 -0.25 4.38 14.52
N LEU A 210 -1.06 4.26 13.45
CA LEU A 210 -1.36 2.98 12.81
C LEU A 210 -0.10 2.33 12.23
N GLN A 211 0.88 3.11 11.80
CA GLN A 211 2.18 2.63 11.31
C GLN A 211 3.19 2.39 12.43
N SER A 212 2.81 2.63 13.70
CA SER A 212 3.72 2.58 14.87
C SER A 212 4.92 3.52 14.73
N ILE A 213 4.73 4.65 14.03
CA ILE A 213 5.75 5.68 13.85
C ILE A 213 5.49 6.79 14.86
N ARG A 214 6.50 7.09 15.68
CA ARG A 214 6.48 8.25 16.54
C ARG A 214 6.79 9.51 15.73
N GLU A 215 5.95 10.53 15.85
CA GLU A 215 6.09 11.77 15.11
C GLU A 215 7.39 12.53 15.45
N ASP A 216 7.73 12.63 16.72
CA ASP A 216 8.94 13.30 17.19
C ASP A 216 10.21 12.63 16.64
N TRP A 217 10.21 11.29 16.63
CA TRP A 217 11.26 10.50 16.00
C TRP A 217 11.32 10.79 14.49
N LEU A 218 10.18 10.77 13.78
CA LEU A 218 10.15 11.00 12.33
C LEU A 218 10.71 12.37 11.97
N LEU A 219 10.22 13.43 12.60
CA LEU A 219 10.65 14.81 12.32
C LEU A 219 12.13 15.00 12.65
N LYS A 220 12.61 14.47 13.78
CA LYS A 220 14.03 14.52 14.15
C LYS A 220 14.90 13.86 13.08
N ASN A 221 14.58 12.63 12.68
CA ASN A 221 15.39 11.90 11.70
C ASN A 221 15.37 12.55 10.31
N LEU A 222 14.22 13.05 9.85
CA LEU A 222 14.13 13.73 8.57
C LEU A 222 14.89 15.07 8.57
N ASN A 223 14.85 15.83 9.66
CA ASN A 223 15.62 17.07 9.79
C ASN A 223 17.12 16.78 9.82
N GLU A 224 17.58 15.78 10.59
CA GLU A 224 18.99 15.38 10.62
C GLU A 224 19.46 14.90 9.24
N LEU A 225 18.63 14.15 8.51
CA LEU A 225 18.94 13.72 7.14
C LEU A 225 19.04 14.91 6.19
N GLU A 226 18.11 15.86 6.28
CA GLU A 226 18.14 17.09 5.49
C GLU A 226 19.42 17.88 5.76
N GLU A 227 19.76 18.13 7.03
CA GLU A 227 20.96 18.88 7.40
C GLU A 227 22.24 18.23 6.86
N LYS A 228 22.36 16.90 7.00
CA LYS A 228 23.51 16.12 6.52
C LYS A 228 23.61 16.08 4.99
N THR A 229 22.50 16.16 4.28
CA THR A 229 22.47 16.04 2.81
C THR A 229 22.35 17.39 2.08
N ARG A 230 22.02 18.48 2.78
CA ARG A 230 21.76 19.81 2.20
C ARG A 230 22.89 20.31 1.29
N ASN A 231 24.14 20.18 1.71
CA ASN A 231 25.27 20.67 0.92
C ASN A 231 25.47 19.82 -0.35
N LYS A 232 25.41 18.49 -0.24
CA LYS A 232 25.45 17.58 -1.39
C LYS A 232 24.29 17.80 -2.36
N PHE A 233 23.10 18.09 -1.85
CA PHE A 233 21.97 18.47 -2.67
C PHE A 233 22.22 19.79 -3.44
N LYS A 234 22.82 20.81 -2.80
CA LYS A 234 23.20 22.05 -3.50
C LYS A 234 24.27 21.80 -4.58
N GLU A 235 25.28 20.97 -4.28
CA GLU A 235 26.28 20.54 -5.26
C GLU A 235 25.65 19.83 -6.46
N PHE A 236 24.67 18.95 -6.21
CA PHE A 236 23.87 18.30 -7.25
C PHE A 236 23.19 19.31 -8.17
N ILE A 237 22.51 20.30 -7.60
CA ILE A 237 21.81 21.33 -8.35
C ILE A 237 22.78 22.15 -9.21
N GLU A 238 23.92 22.59 -8.65
CA GLU A 238 24.90 23.39 -9.38
C GLU A 238 25.62 22.60 -10.49
N SER A 239 25.96 21.34 -10.24
CA SER A 239 26.52 20.45 -11.25
C SER A 239 25.50 20.15 -12.36
N SER A 240 24.23 19.93 -12.00
CA SER A 240 23.15 19.68 -12.95
C SER A 240 22.85 20.87 -13.84
N LYS A 241 22.93 22.11 -13.33
CA LYS A 241 22.82 23.33 -14.15
C LYS A 241 23.87 23.37 -15.25
N LYS A 242 25.12 23.00 -14.94
CA LYS A 242 26.21 22.90 -15.93
C LYS A 242 25.94 21.80 -16.96
N LYS A 243 25.59 20.58 -16.50
CA LYS A 243 25.28 19.43 -17.38
C LYS A 243 24.10 19.70 -18.33
N LEU A 244 23.03 20.32 -17.84
CA LEU A 244 21.84 20.66 -18.61
C LEU A 244 21.96 21.98 -19.39
N LYS A 245 23.05 22.74 -19.19
CA LYS A 245 23.29 24.06 -19.79
C LYS A 245 22.17 25.07 -19.50
N ILE A 246 21.65 25.07 -18.27
CA ILE A 246 20.57 25.96 -17.81
C ILE A 246 21.09 26.97 -16.78
N LYS A 247 20.48 28.16 -16.75
CA LYS A 247 20.86 29.25 -15.82
C LYS A 247 20.25 29.07 -14.43
N LYS A 248 19.00 28.60 -14.37
CA LYS A 248 18.24 28.38 -13.14
C LYS A 248 17.69 26.96 -13.17
N PHE A 249 17.80 26.27 -12.05
CA PHE A 249 17.23 24.94 -11.89
C PHE A 249 15.79 25.05 -11.43
N HIS A 250 14.88 24.37 -12.11
CA HIS A 250 13.46 24.35 -11.80
C HIS A 250 12.97 22.93 -11.48
N ALA A 251 11.75 22.82 -10.95
CA ALA A 251 11.16 21.52 -10.61
C ALA A 251 11.08 20.54 -11.80
N TRP A 252 10.92 21.05 -13.03
CA TRP A 252 10.88 20.23 -14.25
C TRP A 252 12.25 19.77 -14.75
N ASP A 253 13.35 20.14 -14.07
CA ASP A 253 14.71 19.71 -14.44
C ASP A 253 15.18 18.49 -13.64
N PHE A 254 14.50 18.10 -12.55
CA PHE A 254 14.92 17.01 -11.66
C PHE A 254 15.05 15.67 -12.37
N ASP A 255 14.01 15.21 -13.08
CA ASP A 255 14.05 13.91 -13.76
C ASP A 255 15.19 13.83 -14.79
N ALA A 256 15.38 14.90 -15.56
CA ALA A 256 16.44 14.97 -16.56
C ALA A 256 17.84 15.09 -15.94
N ALA A 257 17.97 15.77 -14.80
CA ALA A 257 19.21 15.86 -14.05
C ALA A 257 19.62 14.51 -13.46
N LEU A 258 18.71 13.84 -12.77
CA LEU A 258 18.93 12.50 -12.19
C LEU A 258 19.26 11.48 -13.29
N TYR A 259 18.51 11.50 -14.39
CA TYR A 259 18.77 10.62 -15.53
C TYR A 259 20.12 10.88 -16.21
N ARG A 260 20.79 12.02 -16.00
CA ARG A 260 22.15 12.29 -16.54
C ARG A 260 23.22 12.28 -15.46
N TRP A 261 22.84 11.98 -14.23
CA TRP A 261 23.75 12.02 -13.10
C TRP A 261 24.72 10.84 -13.14
N ALA A 262 24.14 9.65 -13.04
CA ALA A 262 24.83 8.36 -13.05
C ALA A 262 24.08 7.45 -14.03
N THR A 263 24.67 7.19 -15.19
CA THR A 263 24.04 6.39 -16.24
C THR A 263 24.92 5.25 -16.68
N ILE A 264 24.30 4.10 -16.74
CA ILE A 264 24.72 2.97 -17.55
C ILE A 264 23.73 2.88 -18.72
N SER A 265 24.20 2.43 -19.88
CA SER A 265 23.39 2.39 -21.10
C SER A 265 22.16 1.51 -20.91
N ASP A 266 20.99 2.02 -21.27
CA ASP A 266 19.73 1.27 -21.25
C ASP A 266 19.77 0.04 -22.19
N ASN A 267 20.67 0.02 -23.18
CA ASN A 267 20.88 -1.14 -24.06
C ASN A 267 21.36 -2.38 -23.29
N ASN A 268 21.98 -2.18 -22.12
CA ASN A 268 22.42 -3.28 -21.25
C ASN A 268 21.24 -3.94 -20.50
N PHE A 269 20.02 -3.39 -20.62
CA PHE A 269 18.81 -3.79 -19.89
C PHE A 269 17.64 -4.06 -20.86
N PRO A 270 17.74 -5.09 -21.71
CA PRO A 270 16.71 -5.39 -22.70
C PRO A 270 15.40 -5.81 -22.02
N LYS A 271 14.29 -5.20 -22.45
CA LYS A 271 12.95 -5.42 -21.88
C LYS A 271 12.53 -6.89 -21.89
N ASP A 272 12.80 -7.60 -22.99
CA ASP A 272 12.37 -8.99 -23.18
C ASP A 272 13.10 -10.00 -22.29
N SER A 273 14.20 -9.58 -21.63
CA SER A 273 14.98 -10.46 -20.76
C SER A 273 14.66 -10.29 -19.27
N ILE A 274 13.75 -9.38 -18.88
CA ILE A 274 13.60 -8.98 -17.48
C ILE A 274 13.32 -10.16 -16.55
N PHE A 275 12.28 -10.96 -16.83
CA PHE A 275 11.89 -12.06 -15.96
C PHE A 275 12.90 -13.20 -15.99
N ASN A 276 13.51 -13.45 -17.15
CA ASN A 276 14.59 -14.44 -17.27
C ASN A 276 15.79 -14.07 -16.38
N ILE A 277 16.22 -12.81 -16.39
CA ILE A 277 17.33 -12.32 -15.57
C ILE A 277 16.94 -12.31 -14.09
N LEU A 278 15.75 -11.79 -13.76
CA LEU A 278 15.19 -11.76 -12.41
C LEU A 278 15.17 -13.17 -11.81
N HIS A 279 14.59 -14.16 -12.51
CA HIS A 279 14.50 -15.54 -12.03
C HIS A 279 15.85 -16.22 -11.97
N ARG A 280 16.74 -16.00 -12.95
CA ARG A 280 18.10 -16.55 -12.93
C ARG A 280 18.88 -16.04 -11.72
N PHE A 281 18.81 -14.74 -11.42
CA PHE A 281 19.46 -14.16 -10.25
C PHE A 281 18.92 -14.80 -8.96
N HIS A 282 17.60 -14.84 -8.79
CA HIS A 282 16.99 -15.40 -7.58
C HIS A 282 17.28 -16.90 -7.40
N ARG A 283 17.35 -17.68 -8.47
CA ARG A 283 17.82 -19.08 -8.42
C ARG A 283 19.27 -19.17 -7.91
N ASN A 284 20.15 -18.30 -8.40
CA ASN A 284 21.57 -18.31 -8.00
C ASN A 284 21.76 -17.98 -6.51
N ILE A 285 20.88 -17.17 -5.91
CA ILE A 285 20.92 -16.86 -4.47
C ILE A 285 20.05 -17.78 -3.61
N GLY A 286 19.53 -18.88 -4.18
CA GLY A 286 18.93 -19.99 -3.43
C GLY A 286 17.39 -20.06 -3.44
N PHE A 287 16.69 -19.19 -4.17
CA PHE A 287 15.24 -19.28 -4.30
C PHE A 287 14.81 -20.36 -5.31
N LYS A 288 13.78 -21.12 -4.96
CA LYS A 288 13.13 -22.09 -5.86
C LYS A 288 12.07 -21.40 -6.71
N VAL A 289 12.50 -20.47 -7.55
CA VAL A 289 11.64 -19.55 -8.31
C VAL A 289 10.49 -20.25 -9.03
N ASP A 290 10.77 -21.37 -9.70
CA ASP A 290 9.77 -22.11 -10.50
C ASP A 290 8.63 -22.72 -9.67
N SER A 291 8.78 -22.77 -8.34
CA SER A 291 7.77 -23.29 -7.40
C SER A 291 7.00 -22.20 -6.67
N LEU A 292 7.38 -20.92 -6.83
CA LEU A 292 6.75 -19.82 -6.11
C LEU A 292 5.39 -19.49 -6.75
N PRO A 293 4.33 -19.25 -5.95
CA PRO A 293 3.02 -18.86 -6.46
C PRO A 293 3.00 -17.36 -6.81
N VAL A 294 3.87 -16.96 -7.73
CA VAL A 294 4.02 -15.57 -8.18
C VAL A 294 3.56 -15.45 -9.63
N LYS A 295 2.54 -14.61 -9.86
CA LYS A 295 2.11 -14.23 -11.20
C LYS A 295 2.76 -12.90 -11.60
N GLU A 296 3.31 -12.85 -12.81
CA GLU A 296 4.03 -11.68 -13.32
C GLU A 296 3.43 -11.24 -14.65
N ILE A 297 3.09 -9.96 -14.79
CA ILE A 297 2.65 -9.40 -16.07
C ILE A 297 3.29 -8.04 -16.33
N ILE A 298 3.45 -7.69 -17.60
CA ILE A 298 3.82 -6.35 -18.05
C ILE A 298 2.56 -5.68 -18.59
N LYS A 299 2.17 -4.55 -18.00
CA LYS A 299 0.97 -3.81 -18.42
C LYS A 299 1.07 -2.35 -18.04
N ASP A 300 0.51 -1.49 -18.90
CA ASP A 300 0.41 -0.06 -18.60
C ASP A 300 -0.59 0.18 -17.45
N ILE A 301 -0.07 0.78 -16.38
CA ILE A 301 -0.75 1.15 -15.14
C ILE A 301 -0.30 2.55 -14.70
N PRO A 302 -1.05 3.28 -13.86
CA PRO A 302 -0.68 4.64 -13.44
C PRO A 302 0.51 4.71 -12.46
N PHE A 303 1.27 3.62 -12.24
CA PHE A 303 2.37 3.51 -11.28
C PHE A 303 3.60 2.84 -11.92
N GLY A 304 4.80 2.95 -11.33
CA GLY A 304 5.98 2.24 -11.85
C GLY A 304 5.79 0.73 -11.89
N GLY A 305 5.30 0.17 -10.79
CA GLY A 305 4.94 -1.23 -10.63
C GLY A 305 3.86 -1.36 -9.55
N LEU A 306 3.37 -2.57 -9.37
CA LEU A 306 2.45 -2.92 -8.29
C LEU A 306 2.53 -4.42 -7.99
N ASN A 307 2.88 -4.76 -6.76
CA ASN A 307 2.67 -6.08 -6.18
C ASN A 307 1.39 -6.13 -5.34
N ILE A 308 0.66 -7.25 -5.42
CA ILE A 308 -0.46 -7.59 -4.56
C ILE A 308 -0.29 -9.04 -4.07
N GLY A 309 -0.10 -9.22 -2.76
CA GLY A 309 -0.35 -10.51 -2.11
C GLY A 309 -1.86 -10.76 -2.03
N ILE A 310 -2.39 -11.58 -2.94
CA ILE A 310 -3.82 -11.92 -3.01
C ILE A 310 -4.19 -12.82 -1.85
N GLN A 311 -3.47 -13.94 -1.72
CA GLN A 311 -3.55 -14.87 -0.60
C GLN A 311 -2.14 -15.09 -0.10
N ILE A 312 -1.81 -14.66 1.10
CA ILE A 312 -0.46 -14.80 1.65
C ILE A 312 -0.37 -16.15 2.37
N PRO A 313 0.62 -17.03 2.08
CA PRO A 313 1.65 -16.95 1.05
C PRO A 313 1.28 -17.55 -0.33
N GLY A 314 0.06 -18.06 -0.50
CA GLY A 314 -0.34 -18.92 -1.64
C GLY A 314 -0.60 -18.27 -3.01
N ASP A 315 -0.64 -16.94 -3.13
CA ASP A 315 -0.86 -16.20 -4.38
C ASP A 315 -0.36 -14.75 -4.24
N SER A 316 0.77 -14.44 -4.88
CA SER A 316 1.26 -13.06 -5.05
C SER A 316 1.31 -12.71 -6.52
N ARG A 317 0.97 -11.48 -6.87
CA ARG A 317 0.92 -11.05 -8.26
C ARG A 317 1.56 -9.69 -8.42
N LEU A 318 2.36 -9.51 -9.46
CA LEU A 318 2.97 -8.23 -9.80
C LEU A 318 2.64 -7.79 -11.22
N ILE A 319 2.53 -6.47 -11.37
CA ILE A 319 2.37 -5.76 -12.63
C ILE A 319 3.50 -4.75 -12.71
N ILE A 320 4.23 -4.73 -13.82
CA ILE A 320 5.26 -3.71 -14.07
C ILE A 320 4.93 -2.93 -15.34
N ASN A 321 5.17 -1.61 -15.29
CA ASN A 321 4.90 -0.76 -16.44
C ASN A 321 5.85 -1.06 -17.61
N PRO A 322 5.39 -0.96 -18.87
CA PRO A 322 6.14 -1.36 -20.06
C PRO A 322 7.25 -0.36 -20.47
N ILE A 323 8.02 0.17 -19.53
CA ILE A 323 9.13 1.10 -19.77
C ILE A 323 10.43 0.35 -20.13
N ASN A 324 11.47 1.09 -20.53
CA ASN A 324 12.75 0.53 -20.96
C ASN A 324 13.88 0.83 -19.97
N GLY A 325 14.98 0.09 -20.12
CA GLY A 325 16.25 0.42 -19.50
C GLY A 325 16.38 -0.04 -18.05
N LYS A 326 17.41 0.46 -17.37
CA LYS A 326 17.71 0.05 -15.99
C LYS A 326 16.55 0.27 -15.02
N ARG A 327 15.79 1.36 -15.20
CA ARG A 327 14.62 1.67 -14.35
C ARG A 327 13.57 0.55 -14.41
N PHE A 328 13.40 -0.09 -15.55
CA PHE A 328 12.48 -1.22 -15.70
C PHE A 328 12.91 -2.41 -14.82
N TYR A 329 14.22 -2.67 -14.77
CA TYR A 329 14.81 -3.70 -13.93
C TYR A 329 14.70 -3.37 -12.44
N ASN A 330 15.01 -2.13 -12.05
CA ASN A 330 14.84 -1.67 -10.67
C ASN A 330 13.41 -1.92 -10.17
N ILE A 331 12.40 -1.52 -10.96
CA ILE A 331 10.99 -1.74 -10.62
C ILE A 331 10.66 -3.22 -10.51
N ALA A 332 11.09 -4.04 -11.48
CA ALA A 332 10.81 -5.47 -11.44
C ALA A 332 11.42 -6.16 -10.21
N PHE A 333 12.66 -5.82 -9.83
CA PHE A 333 13.29 -6.34 -8.62
C PHE A 333 12.57 -5.86 -7.35
N HIS A 334 12.18 -4.58 -7.30
CA HIS A 334 11.39 -4.03 -6.20
C HIS A 334 10.06 -4.79 -6.01
N GLU A 335 9.25 -4.91 -7.07
CA GLU A 335 7.95 -5.61 -6.98
C GLU A 335 8.09 -7.11 -6.72
N TYR A 336 9.18 -7.72 -7.19
CA TYR A 336 9.49 -9.12 -6.88
C TYR A 336 9.95 -9.29 -5.43
N GLY A 337 10.60 -8.30 -4.82
CA GLY A 337 10.91 -8.29 -3.40
C GLY A 337 9.67 -8.35 -2.52
N HIS A 338 8.62 -7.58 -2.86
CA HIS A 338 7.30 -7.74 -2.23
C HIS A 338 6.71 -9.13 -2.46
N ALA A 339 6.83 -9.67 -3.67
CA ALA A 339 6.34 -11.02 -3.98
C ALA A 339 7.03 -12.07 -3.10
N LEU A 340 8.36 -12.02 -3.01
CA LEU A 340 9.16 -12.91 -2.18
C LEU A 340 8.78 -12.80 -0.71
N GLN A 341 8.61 -11.59 -0.18
CA GLN A 341 8.16 -11.38 1.19
C GLN A 341 6.80 -12.06 1.43
N ALA A 342 5.83 -11.85 0.54
CA ALA A 342 4.51 -12.44 0.65
C ALA A 342 4.58 -13.98 0.62
N VAL A 343 5.21 -14.58 -0.39
CA VAL A 343 5.22 -16.04 -0.54
C VAL A 343 6.12 -16.78 0.45
N HIS A 344 6.99 -16.06 1.17
CA HIS A 344 7.81 -16.63 2.26
C HIS A 344 7.26 -16.31 3.66
N THR A 345 6.12 -15.62 3.76
CA THR A 345 5.45 -15.38 5.04
C THR A 345 4.78 -16.68 5.52
N LYS A 346 5.39 -17.33 6.53
CA LYS A 346 4.96 -18.65 7.05
C LYS A 346 4.02 -18.60 8.26
N VAL A 347 3.59 -17.42 8.69
CA VAL A 347 2.68 -17.29 9.84
C VAL A 347 1.28 -17.76 9.46
N ASN A 348 0.67 -18.55 10.35
CA ASN A 348 -0.64 -19.14 10.09
C ASN A 348 -1.80 -18.16 10.30
N TYR A 349 -1.64 -17.20 11.21
CA TYR A 349 -2.69 -16.27 11.63
C TYR A 349 -2.83 -15.11 10.63
N PRO A 350 -3.97 -14.96 9.94
CA PRO A 350 -4.16 -13.93 8.92
C PRO A 350 -3.85 -12.50 9.34
N ILE A 351 -4.11 -12.13 10.60
CA ILE A 351 -3.81 -10.80 11.13
C ILE A 351 -2.30 -10.50 11.16
N LEU A 352 -1.45 -11.55 11.12
CA LEU A 352 0.01 -11.46 11.11
C LEU A 352 0.61 -11.54 9.71
N LYS A 353 -0.17 -11.86 8.68
CA LYS A 353 0.33 -12.07 7.32
C LYS A 353 0.72 -10.77 6.60
N GLY A 354 0.40 -9.61 7.17
CA GLY A 354 0.82 -8.32 6.65
C GLY A 354 0.00 -7.81 5.46
N TYR A 355 -1.28 -8.20 5.34
CA TYR A 355 -2.18 -7.62 4.35
C TYR A 355 -2.25 -6.09 4.46
N LYS A 356 -2.13 -5.38 3.34
CA LYS A 356 -1.99 -3.91 3.29
C LYS A 356 -3.29 -3.11 3.26
N TRP A 357 -4.45 -3.77 3.25
CA TRP A 357 -5.74 -3.14 2.98
C TRP A 357 -6.26 -2.26 4.11
N ILE A 358 -5.91 -2.60 5.35
CA ILE A 358 -6.32 -1.89 6.57
C ILE A 358 -5.06 -1.53 7.36
N PRO A 359 -4.62 -0.26 7.33
CA PRO A 359 -3.50 0.18 8.14
C PRO A 359 -3.70 -0.10 9.63
N GLY A 360 -2.61 -0.43 10.32
CA GLY A 360 -2.63 -0.89 11.72
C GLY A 360 -2.24 -2.36 11.90
N VAL A 361 -2.36 -3.16 10.84
CA VAL A 361 -2.12 -4.62 10.85
C VAL A 361 -0.91 -5.07 10.01
N SER A 362 -0.19 -4.13 9.41
CA SER A 362 0.99 -4.38 8.58
C SER A 362 2.09 -3.34 8.87
N SER A 363 3.31 -3.62 8.41
CA SER A 363 4.44 -2.69 8.50
C SER A 363 4.89 -2.30 7.10
N GLY A 364 4.47 -1.11 6.65
CA GLY A 364 4.84 -0.57 5.35
C GLY A 364 6.36 -0.39 5.22
N ALA A 365 7.00 0.22 6.21
CA ALA A 365 8.45 0.46 6.20
C ALA A 365 9.27 -0.84 6.09
N TYR A 366 8.87 -1.92 6.78
CA TYR A 366 9.53 -3.21 6.63
C TYR A 366 9.32 -3.79 5.22
N SER A 367 8.10 -3.71 4.71
CA SER A 367 7.75 -4.19 3.36
C SER A 367 8.56 -3.49 2.27
N GLU A 368 8.64 -2.16 2.33
CA GLU A 368 9.44 -1.35 1.41
C GLU A 368 10.94 -1.61 1.59
N GLY A 369 11.42 -1.80 2.82
CA GLY A 369 12.82 -2.14 3.07
C GLY A 369 13.24 -3.47 2.42
N VAL A 370 12.37 -4.49 2.46
CA VAL A 370 12.61 -5.77 1.78
C VAL A 370 12.61 -5.61 0.26
N ALA A 371 11.70 -4.81 -0.30
CA ALA A 371 11.65 -4.53 -1.72
C ALA A 371 12.87 -3.75 -2.22
N GLU A 372 13.26 -2.68 -1.51
CA GLU A 372 14.41 -1.86 -1.89
C GLU A 372 15.74 -2.59 -1.76
N MET A 373 15.86 -3.53 -0.81
CA MET A 373 17.02 -4.43 -0.76
C MET A 373 17.17 -5.23 -2.06
N GLN A 374 16.07 -5.64 -2.71
CA GLN A 374 16.15 -6.31 -4.02
C GLN A 374 16.56 -5.35 -5.13
N THR A 375 16.07 -4.11 -5.10
CA THR A 375 16.44 -3.06 -6.06
C THR A 375 17.95 -2.82 -6.11
N GLU A 376 18.62 -2.81 -4.95
CA GLU A 376 20.07 -2.53 -4.85
C GLU A 376 20.93 -3.55 -5.60
N PHE A 377 20.47 -4.79 -5.85
CA PHE A 377 21.23 -5.73 -6.67
C PHE A 377 21.40 -5.24 -8.10
N VAL A 378 20.43 -4.53 -8.68
CA VAL A 378 20.52 -3.98 -10.05
C VAL A 378 21.60 -2.89 -10.15
N ASP A 379 22.10 -2.44 -9.00
CA ASP A 379 23.13 -1.44 -8.83
C ASP A 379 24.49 -2.00 -8.36
N ASP A 380 24.56 -3.31 -8.13
CA ASP A 380 25.76 -4.00 -7.66
C ASP A 380 26.73 -4.30 -8.82
N TYR A 381 28.04 -4.17 -8.55
CA TYR A 381 29.08 -4.37 -9.56
C TYR A 381 29.07 -5.80 -10.13
N GLU A 382 29.01 -6.81 -9.26
CA GLU A 382 29.05 -8.22 -9.68
C GLU A 382 27.76 -8.61 -10.38
N TRP A 383 26.63 -8.08 -9.93
CA TRP A 383 25.37 -8.26 -10.63
C TRP A 383 25.41 -7.66 -12.04
N LEU A 384 25.86 -6.40 -12.19
CA LEU A 384 25.95 -5.74 -13.49
C LEU A 384 26.84 -6.53 -14.46
N LYS A 385 27.98 -7.01 -13.97
CA LYS A 385 28.92 -7.83 -14.72
C LYS A 385 28.35 -9.19 -15.15
N ALA A 386 27.57 -9.83 -14.28
CA ALA A 386 27.05 -11.18 -14.52
C ALA A 386 25.72 -11.21 -15.30
N PHE A 387 24.92 -10.15 -15.23
CA PHE A 387 23.53 -10.16 -15.73
C PHE A 387 23.26 -9.15 -16.84
N THR A 388 24.23 -8.33 -17.22
CA THR A 388 24.09 -7.36 -18.31
C THR A 388 25.17 -7.53 -19.37
N SER A 389 25.05 -6.80 -20.49
CA SER A 389 26.08 -6.70 -21.53
C SER A 389 27.06 -5.54 -21.33
N ALA A 390 27.02 -4.87 -20.17
CA ALA A 390 27.85 -3.70 -19.92
C ALA A 390 29.34 -4.06 -19.89
N SER A 391 30.16 -3.23 -20.53
CA SER A 391 31.62 -3.38 -20.44
C SER A 391 32.11 -3.05 -19.02
N GLN A 392 33.25 -3.63 -18.63
CA GLN A 392 33.87 -3.35 -17.33
C GLN A 392 34.08 -1.84 -17.10
N ASP A 393 34.64 -1.13 -18.07
CA ASP A 393 34.83 0.33 -18.00
C ASP A 393 33.52 1.10 -17.80
N GLU A 394 32.43 0.63 -18.42
CA GLU A 394 31.12 1.25 -18.26
C GLU A 394 30.58 1.05 -16.84
N ILE A 395 30.69 -0.17 -16.30
CA ILE A 395 30.28 -0.49 -14.93
C ILE A 395 31.10 0.32 -13.93
N GLU A 396 32.42 0.37 -14.07
CA GLU A 396 33.31 1.12 -13.16
C GLU A 396 32.98 2.62 -13.16
N ARG A 397 32.77 3.21 -14.34
CA ARG A 397 32.31 4.60 -14.46
C ARG A 397 30.94 4.81 -13.81
N TYR A 398 30.02 3.88 -14.01
CA TYR A 398 28.69 3.95 -13.43
C TYR A 398 28.76 3.95 -11.89
N ILE A 399 29.45 2.98 -11.29
CA ILE A 399 29.61 2.86 -9.84
C ILE A 399 30.28 4.10 -9.26
N ALA A 400 31.37 4.59 -9.87
CA ALA A 400 32.05 5.81 -9.42
C ALA A 400 31.12 7.05 -9.45
N SER A 401 30.18 7.11 -10.40
CA SER A 401 29.23 8.22 -10.52
C SER A 401 28.05 8.18 -9.55
N ARG A 402 27.78 7.02 -8.89
CA ARG A 402 26.69 6.89 -7.90
C ARG A 402 26.98 7.65 -6.61
N THR A 403 28.25 7.83 -6.25
CA THR A 403 28.64 8.58 -5.05
C THR A 403 28.93 10.04 -5.36
N PHE A 404 28.44 10.95 -4.53
CA PHE A 404 28.93 12.34 -4.47
C PHE A 404 30.32 12.35 -3.81
N SER A 405 31.36 11.97 -4.56
CA SER A 405 32.75 12.18 -4.16
C SER A 405 33.10 13.66 -4.18
#